data_AF-A0A7W0VB34-F1
#
_entry.id   AF-A0A7W0VB34-F1
#
_cell.length_a   1.000
_cell.length_b   1.000
_cell.length_c   1.000
_cell.angle_alpha   90.00
_cell.angle_beta   90.00
_cell.angle_gamma   90.00
#
_symmetry.space_group_name_H-M   'P 1'
#
loop_
_entity.id
_entity.type
_entity.pdbx_description
1 polymer ?
#
loop_
_entity_poly.entity_id
_entity_poly.type
_entity_poly.pdbx_seq_one_letter_code
_entity_poly.pdbx_strand_id
1 'polypeptide(L)'
;MKNFLILLSLSLAACSGREEASQMKKLADQLCACKDAGCADKLFPEIEKYSAANEGKKVSASAADDYNAQIDRVEKCYLKLQEAAAAAPAK
;
A
#
# COMPACT_ATOMS: atom_id res chain seq x y z
N MET A 1 -22.91 -36.11 -12.89
CA MET A 1 -22.59 -36.66 -11.55
C MET A 1 -21.18 -36.22 -11.17
N LYS A 2 -21.08 -35.57 -10.00
CA LYS A 2 -19.95 -35.59 -9.04
C LYS A 2 -18.54 -35.16 -9.48
N ASN A 3 -18.18 -33.97 -9.01
CA ASN A 3 -17.05 -33.71 -8.11
C ASN A 3 -15.74 -34.48 -8.35
N PHE A 4 -14.77 -33.76 -8.92
CA PHE A 4 -13.37 -33.76 -8.50
C PHE A 4 -12.85 -32.33 -8.70
N LEU A 5 -13.33 -31.36 -7.91
CA LEU A 5 -12.71 -30.94 -6.66
C LEU A 5 -11.17 -31.01 -6.68
N ILE A 6 -10.58 -29.81 -6.58
CA ILE A 6 -9.29 -29.44 -5.97
C ILE A 6 -8.03 -29.82 -6.80
N LEU A 7 -7.12 -28.91 -7.20
CA LEU A 7 -6.24 -28.08 -6.37
C LEU A 7 -5.34 -27.18 -7.25
N LEU A 8 -5.05 -25.97 -6.76
CA LEU A 8 -3.78 -25.24 -6.97
C LEU A 8 -3.49 -24.47 -8.29
N SER A 9 -4.44 -23.69 -8.81
CA SER A 9 -4.05 -22.38 -9.35
C SER A 9 -4.10 -21.35 -8.21
N LEU A 10 -3.12 -21.47 -7.31
CA LEU A 10 -2.68 -20.39 -6.42
C LEU A 10 -2.15 -19.27 -7.32
N SER A 11 -3.05 -18.50 -7.92
CA SER A 11 -2.71 -17.16 -8.36
C SER A 11 -2.42 -16.36 -7.09
N LEU A 12 -1.13 -16.26 -6.76
CA LEU A 12 -0.54 -15.41 -5.71
C LEU A 12 -0.78 -13.92 -6.01
N ALA A 13 -2.02 -13.51 -6.14
CA ALA A 13 -2.35 -12.13 -6.41
C ALA A 13 -3.61 -11.81 -5.62
N ALA A 14 -3.48 -10.89 -4.66
CA ALA A 14 -4.31 -9.70 -4.57
C ALA A 14 -4.51 -9.28 -3.10
N CYS A 15 -3.71 -8.36 -2.55
CA CYS A 15 -3.93 -7.81 -1.21
C CYS A 15 -5.07 -6.76 -1.27
N SER A 16 -6.25 -7.12 -0.76
CA SER A 16 -7.40 -6.25 -0.37
C SER A 16 -8.38 -5.68 -1.43
N GLY A 17 -9.59 -5.38 -0.97
CA GLY A 17 -10.79 -5.15 -1.79
C GLY A 17 -10.99 -3.70 -2.19
N ARG A 18 -12.12 -3.35 -2.82
CA ARG A 18 -12.37 -1.97 -3.32
C ARG A 18 -12.35 -0.92 -2.23
N GLU A 19 -12.93 -1.23 -1.08
CA GLU A 19 -12.91 -0.31 0.07
C GLU A 19 -11.48 -0.11 0.56
N GLU A 20 -10.68 -1.18 0.55
CA GLU A 20 -9.30 -1.11 1.01
C GLU A 20 -8.37 -0.42 0.04
N ALA A 21 -8.55 -0.62 -1.27
CA ALA A 21 -7.90 0.18 -2.30
C ALA A 21 -8.23 1.67 -2.17
N SER A 22 -9.50 2.01 -1.89
CA SER A 22 -9.93 3.40 -1.67
C SER A 22 -9.31 4.01 -0.43
N GLN A 23 -9.24 3.27 0.67
CA GLN A 23 -8.62 3.76 1.90
C GLN A 23 -7.10 3.89 1.75
N MET A 24 -6.43 2.94 1.11
CA MET A 24 -4.99 3.06 0.83
C MET A 24 -4.70 4.24 -0.12
N LYS A 25 -5.58 4.52 -1.08
CA LYS A 25 -5.47 5.73 -1.92
C LYS A 25 -5.49 7.01 -1.08
N LYS A 26 -6.39 7.11 -0.08
CA LYS A 26 -6.43 8.28 0.81
C LYS A 26 -5.14 8.44 1.60
N LEU A 27 -4.63 7.34 2.16
CA LEU A 27 -3.36 7.36 2.91
C LEU A 27 -2.18 7.75 2.00
N ALA A 28 -2.13 7.21 0.78
CA ALA A 28 -1.14 7.59 -0.23
C ALA A 28 -1.24 9.07 -0.59
N ASP A 29 -2.45 9.59 -0.81
CA ASP A 29 -2.68 11.01 -1.12
C ASP A 29 -2.23 11.91 0.06
N GLN A 30 -2.48 11.50 1.31
CA GLN A 30 -2.03 12.22 2.51
C GLN A 30 -0.50 12.21 2.66
N LEU A 31 0.15 11.04 2.51
CA LEU A 31 1.60 10.93 2.63
C LEU A 31 2.32 11.69 1.50
N CYS A 32 1.82 11.61 0.26
CA CYS A 32 2.36 12.35 -0.86
C CYS A 32 2.15 13.88 -0.75
N ALA A 33 1.22 14.34 0.10
CA ALA A 33 1.03 15.76 0.38
C ALA A 33 2.00 16.29 1.45
N CYS A 34 2.72 15.42 2.16
CA CYS A 34 3.77 15.83 3.10
C CYS A 34 4.89 16.59 2.38
N LYS A 35 5.46 17.57 3.07
CA LYS A 35 6.57 18.40 2.56
C LYS A 35 7.93 18.04 3.16
N ASP A 36 7.92 17.23 4.22
CA ASP A 36 9.10 16.79 4.94
C ASP A 36 8.91 15.36 5.48
N ALA A 37 10.03 14.76 5.91
CA ALA A 37 10.05 13.42 6.48
C ALA A 37 9.25 13.32 7.79
N GLY A 38 9.23 14.38 8.61
CA GLY A 38 8.52 14.37 9.90
C GLY A 38 6.98 14.25 9.77
N CYS A 39 6.41 14.80 8.70
CA CYS A 39 5.01 14.56 8.33
C CYS A 39 4.79 13.11 7.89
N ALA A 40 5.70 12.58 7.06
CA ALA A 40 5.58 11.23 6.52
C ALA A 40 5.75 10.15 7.59
N ASP A 41 6.67 10.33 8.54
CA ASP A 41 6.94 9.40 9.65
C ASP A 41 5.75 9.25 10.60
N LYS A 42 4.81 10.21 10.62
CA LYS A 42 3.55 10.09 11.38
C LYS A 42 2.52 9.23 10.65
N LEU A 43 2.48 9.30 9.32
CA LEU A 43 1.53 8.58 8.49
C LEU A 43 2.00 7.16 8.16
N PHE A 44 3.31 6.95 8.07
CA PHE A 44 3.88 5.68 7.68
C PHE A 44 3.46 4.50 8.57
N PRO A 45 3.41 4.61 9.92
CA PRO A 45 2.91 3.52 10.78
C PRO A 45 1.43 3.19 10.56
N GLU A 46 0.61 4.19 10.21
CA GLU A 46 -0.81 3.96 9.88
C GLU A 46 -0.94 3.17 8.57
N ILE A 47 -0.09 3.51 7.59
CA ILE A 47 -0.02 2.80 6.31
C ILE A 47 0.47 1.37 6.52
N GLU A 48 1.56 1.14 7.27
CA GLU A 48 2.06 -0.20 7.57
C GLU A 48 1.00 -1.06 8.27
N LYS A 49 0.34 -0.51 9.29
CA LYS A 49 -0.75 -1.21 9.99
C LYS A 49 -1.89 -1.56 9.03
N TYR A 50 -2.23 -0.63 8.13
CA TYR A 50 -3.27 -0.86 7.15
C TYR A 50 -2.88 -1.93 6.12
N SER A 51 -1.63 -1.92 5.64
CA SER A 51 -1.05 -2.93 4.76
C SER A 51 -1.06 -4.32 5.39
N ALA A 52 -0.54 -4.44 6.62
CA ALA A 52 -0.48 -5.69 7.34
C ALA A 52 -1.87 -6.29 7.60
N ALA A 53 -2.87 -5.46 7.92
CA ALA A 53 -4.26 -5.91 8.12
C ALA A 53 -4.93 -6.40 6.82
N ASN A 54 -4.32 -6.15 5.67
CA ASN A 54 -4.87 -6.38 4.34
C ASN A 54 -4.08 -7.41 3.52
N GLU A 55 -2.92 -7.81 4.02
CA GLU A 55 -2.09 -8.85 3.45
C GLU A 55 -2.84 -10.19 3.38
N GLY A 56 -2.74 -10.87 2.24
CA GLY A 56 -3.31 -12.22 2.06
C GLY A 56 -4.84 -12.32 2.00
N LYS A 57 -5.58 -11.20 2.09
CA LYS A 57 -7.04 -11.20 1.89
C LYS A 57 -7.39 -11.58 0.45
N LYS A 58 -8.33 -12.51 0.26
CA LYS A 58 -8.81 -12.89 -1.09
C LYS A 58 -9.80 -11.88 -1.64
N VAL A 59 -9.47 -11.28 -2.78
CA VAL A 59 -10.24 -10.20 -3.42
C VAL A 59 -10.17 -10.30 -4.94
N SER A 60 -10.94 -9.48 -5.66
CA SER A 60 -10.84 -9.43 -7.13
C SER A 60 -9.50 -8.86 -7.58
N ALA A 61 -8.93 -9.39 -8.66
CA ALA A 61 -7.64 -8.95 -9.21
C ALA A 61 -7.53 -7.42 -9.36
N SER A 62 -8.54 -6.77 -9.97
CA SER A 62 -8.55 -5.32 -10.16
C SER A 62 -8.46 -4.52 -8.87
N ALA A 63 -9.03 -5.02 -7.77
CA ALA A 63 -9.03 -4.30 -6.50
C ALA A 63 -7.64 -4.33 -5.85
N ALA A 64 -6.91 -5.43 -6.01
CA ALA A 64 -5.55 -5.46 -5.52
C ALA A 64 -4.54 -4.83 -6.45
N ASP A 65 -4.77 -4.83 -7.77
CA ASP A 65 -3.95 -4.04 -8.67
C ASP A 65 -4.01 -2.56 -8.28
N ASP A 66 -5.23 -2.06 -8.00
CA ASP A 66 -5.44 -0.70 -7.50
C ASP A 66 -4.75 -0.47 -6.16
N TYR A 67 -4.90 -1.41 -5.20
CA TYR A 67 -4.28 -1.33 -3.88
C TYR A 67 -2.75 -1.31 -3.95
N ASN A 68 -2.16 -2.26 -4.68
CA ASN A 68 -0.71 -2.38 -4.86
C ASN A 68 -0.14 -1.14 -5.54
N ALA A 69 -0.85 -0.58 -6.54
CA ALA A 69 -0.46 0.69 -7.14
C ALA A 69 -0.43 1.85 -6.12
N GLN A 70 -1.27 1.83 -5.09
CA GLN A 70 -1.21 2.83 -4.01
C GLN A 70 -0.04 2.58 -3.04
N ILE A 71 0.31 1.31 -2.76
CA ILE A 71 1.51 0.96 -1.98
C ILE A 71 2.76 1.50 -2.69
N ASP A 72 2.88 1.26 -4.00
CA ASP A 72 4.00 1.79 -4.80
C ASP A 72 4.05 3.33 -4.78
N ARG A 73 2.89 4.00 -4.74
CA ARG A 73 2.82 5.47 -4.61
C ARG A 73 3.32 5.94 -3.25
N VAL A 74 2.93 5.26 -2.17
CA VAL A 74 3.43 5.54 -0.82
C VAL A 74 4.94 5.44 -0.78
N GLU A 75 5.51 4.32 -1.25
CA GLU A 75 6.95 4.08 -1.23
C GLU A 75 7.71 5.19 -1.98
N LYS A 76 7.27 5.51 -3.20
CA LYS A 76 7.88 6.58 -4.01
C LYS A 76 7.82 7.95 -3.33
N CYS A 77 6.72 8.29 -2.68
CA CYS A 77 6.60 9.57 -1.98
C CYS A 77 7.45 9.60 -0.71
N TYR A 78 7.48 8.51 0.06
CA TYR A 78 8.29 8.40 1.26
C TYR A 78 9.78 8.51 0.96
N LEU A 79 10.27 7.76 -0.04
CA LEU A 79 11.67 7.81 -0.48
C LEU A 79 12.09 9.22 -0.89
N LYS A 80 11.26 9.93 -1.68
CA LYS A 80 11.55 11.32 -2.06
C LYS A 80 11.67 12.26 -0.86
N LEU A 81 10.84 12.07 0.16
CA LEU A 81 10.87 12.89 1.37
C LEU A 81 12.12 12.58 2.21
N GLN A 82 12.53 11.32 2.28
CA GLN A 82 13.77 10.92 2.96
C GLN A 82 15.02 11.38 2.23
N GLU A 83 15.05 11.29 0.90
CA GLU A 83 16.13 11.85 0.08
C GLU A 83 16.23 13.37 0.26
N ALA A 84 15.10 14.08 0.25
CA ALA A 84 15.07 15.52 0.50
C ALA A 84 15.54 15.88 1.92
N ALA A 85 15.21 15.07 2.94
CA ALA A 85 15.68 15.24 4.30
C ALA A 85 17.18 14.97 4.43
N ALA A 86 17.72 13.94 3.76
CA ALA A 86 19.14 13.61 3.76
C ALA A 86 19.99 14.64 2.98
N ALA A 87 19.42 15.26 1.94
CA ALA A 87 20.06 16.33 1.18
C ALA A 87 20.00 17.70 1.86
N ALA A 88 19.13 17.88 2.87
CA ALA A 88 19.10 19.09 3.66
C ALA A 88 20.36 19.15 4.56
N PRO A 89 21.19 20.21 4.47
CA PRO A 89 22.36 20.31 5.31
C PRO A 89 21.94 20.35 6.79
N ALA A 90 22.61 19.54 7.62
CA ALA A 90 22.45 19.59 9.07
C ALA A 90 22.69 21.04 9.52
N LYS A 91 21.66 21.64 10.11
CA LYS A 91 21.74 23.00 10.69
C LYS A 91 22.57 23.00 11.95
#